data_AF-A0A0B3B0U5-F1
#
_entry.id   AF-A0A0B3B0U5-F1
#
_cell.length_a   1.000
_cell.length_b   1.000
_cell.length_c   1.000
_cell.angle_alpha   90.00
_cell.angle_beta   90.00
_cell.angle_gamma   90.00
#
_symmetry.space_group_name_H-M   'P 1'
#
loop_
_entity.id
_entity.type
_entity.pdbx_description
1 polymer ?
#
loop_
_entity_poly.entity_id
_entity_poly.type
_entity_poly.pdbx_seq_one_letter_code
_entity_poly.pdbx_strand_id
1 'polypeptide(L)'
;MTINYINSKKAKLTMVNKMFLHPQEIETFYILPTLRSYFARFLKERGMKQKDIAHLLMINSATISQYTSSKRGNKISFNEFTLKEIKKSAENIHDQISYIRETQRILKFIRISGSICEIHRQVSLVPEGCEQPVTGCHTHILKEKTA
;
A
#
# COMPACT_ATOMS: atom_id res chain seq x y z
N MET A 1 -31.63 24.22 14.24
CA MET A 1 -30.59 23.25 13.83
C MET A 1 -31.23 21.89 13.73
N THR A 2 -31.58 21.47 12.52
CA THR A 2 -32.21 20.17 12.29
C THR A 2 -31.20 19.36 11.49
N ILE A 3 -30.56 18.40 12.15
CA ILE A 3 -29.67 17.44 11.49
C ILE A 3 -30.57 16.49 10.71
N ASN A 4 -30.73 16.73 9.41
CA ASN A 4 -31.40 15.82 8.50
C ASN A 4 -30.50 14.60 8.28
N TYR A 5 -30.84 13.49 8.93
CA TYR A 5 -30.29 12.18 8.60
C TYR A 5 -30.64 11.87 7.14
N ILE A 6 -29.63 11.74 6.28
CA ILE A 6 -29.83 11.41 4.87
C ILE A 6 -30.43 10.00 4.78
N ASN A 7 -31.60 9.99 4.16
CA ASN A 7 -32.47 8.87 3.86
C ASN A 7 -31.70 7.81 3.03
N SER A 8 -31.30 6.70 3.65
CA SER A 8 -30.66 5.60 2.93
C SER A 8 -31.73 4.82 2.16
N LYS A 9 -31.92 5.19 0.89
CA LYS A 9 -32.60 4.31 -0.06
C LYS A 9 -31.87 2.97 -0.06
N LYS A 10 -32.60 1.91 0.34
CA LYS A 10 -32.17 0.51 0.31
C LYS A 10 -31.69 0.13 -1.10
N ALA A 11 -30.40 0.30 -1.35
CA ALA A 11 -29.73 -0.39 -2.43
C ALA A 11 -29.69 -1.88 -2.05
N LYS A 12 -30.20 -2.75 -2.93
CA LYS A 12 -30.03 -4.20 -2.80
C LYS A 12 -28.52 -4.48 -2.73
N LEU A 13 -28.01 -4.80 -1.53
CA LEU A 13 -26.62 -5.22 -1.32
C LEU A 13 -26.42 -6.60 -1.96
N THR A 14 -25.91 -6.63 -3.18
CA THR A 14 -25.18 -7.78 -3.70
C THR A 14 -23.72 -7.38 -3.85
N MET A 15 -22.83 -8.20 -3.26
CA MET A 15 -21.36 -8.17 -3.35
C MET A 15 -20.61 -7.26 -2.35
N VAL A 16 -19.77 -7.91 -1.53
CA VAL A 16 -18.75 -7.41 -0.57
C VAL A 16 -19.04 -6.03 0.00
N ASN A 17 -19.50 -5.99 1.25
CA ASN A 17 -19.70 -4.79 2.05
C ASN A 17 -18.37 -4.03 2.21
N LYS A 18 -17.96 -3.25 1.19
CA LYS A 18 -16.77 -2.41 1.25
C LYS A 18 -17.09 -1.30 2.24
N MET A 19 -16.50 -1.35 3.43
CA MET A 19 -16.60 -0.24 4.38
C MET A 19 -15.62 0.86 3.97
N PHE A 20 -15.87 2.10 4.41
CA PHE A 20 -14.85 3.15 4.34
C PHE A 20 -13.60 2.69 5.12
N LEU A 21 -12.42 2.89 4.56
CA LEU A 21 -11.13 2.54 5.16
C LEU A 21 -10.28 3.79 5.27
N HIS A 22 -9.72 4.02 6.45
CA HIS A 22 -8.74 5.08 6.65
C HIS A 22 -7.42 4.74 5.93
N PRO A 23 -6.62 5.76 5.52
CA PRO A 23 -5.32 5.56 4.88
C PRO A 23 -4.40 4.56 5.60
N GLN A 24 -4.40 4.57 6.93
CA GLN A 24 -3.60 3.69 7.78
C GLN A 24 -4.04 2.22 7.68
N GLU A 25 -5.34 1.98 7.55
CA GLU A 25 -5.91 0.64 7.35
C GLU A 25 -5.56 0.12 5.95
N ILE A 26 -5.61 1.00 4.95
CA ILE A 26 -5.20 0.68 3.58
C ILE A 26 -3.73 0.29 3.55
N GLU A 27 -2.88 1.07 4.23
CA GLU A 27 -1.45 0.77 4.32
C GLU A 27 -1.17 -0.56 4.99
N THR A 28 -1.78 -0.79 6.15
CA THR A 28 -1.54 -1.97 6.97
C THR A 28 -2.06 -3.24 6.31
N PHE A 29 -3.28 -3.21 5.76
CA PHE A 29 -3.96 -4.41 5.28
C PHE A 29 -3.77 -4.68 3.79
N TYR A 30 -3.41 -3.68 2.98
CA TYR A 30 -3.31 -3.83 1.54
C TYR A 30 -1.94 -3.47 0.98
N ILE A 31 -1.40 -2.28 1.30
CA ILE A 31 -0.14 -1.80 0.70
C ILE A 31 1.04 -2.62 1.23
N LEU A 32 1.21 -2.73 2.54
CA LEU A 32 2.34 -3.44 3.15
C LEU A 32 2.41 -4.93 2.75
N PRO A 33 1.31 -5.70 2.75
CA PRO A 33 1.34 -7.08 2.29
C PRO A 33 1.68 -7.21 0.80
N THR A 34 1.15 -6.32 -0.03
CA THR A 34 1.40 -6.33 -1.49
C THR A 34 2.84 -5.93 -1.78
N LEU A 35 3.36 -4.89 -1.13
CA LEU A 35 4.75 -4.44 -1.26
C LEU A 35 5.74 -5.55 -0.88
N ARG A 36 5.51 -6.25 0.24
CA ARG A 36 6.35 -7.40 0.63
C ARG A 36 6.31 -8.52 -0.40
N SER A 37 5.17 -8.73 -1.05
CA SER A 37 5.04 -9.71 -2.13
C SER A 37 5.91 -9.33 -3.34
N TYR A 38 5.87 -8.05 -3.74
CA TYR A 38 6.74 -7.53 -4.81
C TYR A 38 8.23 -7.67 -4.45
N PHE A 39 8.64 -7.30 -3.24
CA PHE A 39 10.03 -7.48 -2.80
C PHE A 39 10.45 -8.94 -2.82
N ALA A 40 9.63 -9.85 -2.28
CA ALA A 40 9.93 -11.28 -2.30
C ALA A 40 10.12 -11.82 -3.73
N ARG A 41 9.28 -11.38 -4.69
CA ARG A 41 9.40 -11.77 -6.09
C ARG A 41 10.66 -11.19 -6.74
N PHE A 42 10.92 -9.90 -6.60
CA PHE A 42 12.09 -9.26 -7.21
C PHE A 42 13.42 -9.79 -6.63
N LEU A 43 13.48 -10.04 -5.32
CA LEU A 43 14.66 -10.66 -4.69
C LEU A 43 14.87 -12.10 -5.19
N LYS A 44 13.80 -12.86 -5.42
CA LYS A 44 13.86 -14.20 -6.01
C LYS A 44 14.33 -14.16 -7.47
N GLU A 45 13.84 -13.20 -8.26
CA GLU A 45 14.29 -12.97 -9.65
C GLU A 45 15.79 -12.63 -9.73
N ARG A 46 16.33 -11.99 -8.68
CA ARG A 46 17.78 -11.75 -8.51
C ARG A 46 18.59 -12.99 -8.08
N GLY A 47 17.96 -14.15 -7.94
CA GLY A 47 18.62 -15.41 -7.59
C GLY A 47 18.76 -15.67 -6.08
N MET A 48 18.14 -14.87 -5.21
CA MET A 48 18.19 -15.13 -3.76
C MET A 48 17.39 -16.37 -3.39
N LYS A 49 17.93 -17.19 -2.47
CA LYS A 49 17.23 -18.37 -1.97
C LYS A 49 16.09 -17.94 -1.04
N GLN A 50 15.00 -18.70 -1.05
CA GLN A 50 13.81 -18.41 -0.25
C GLN A 50 14.09 -18.19 1.24
N LYS A 51 14.99 -18.97 1.84
CA LYS A 51 15.40 -18.84 3.24
C LYS A 51 16.09 -17.50 3.53
N ASP A 52 16.90 -17.01 2.59
CA ASP A 52 17.66 -15.78 2.75
C ASP A 52 16.73 -14.57 2.56
N ILE A 53 15.76 -14.66 1.64
CA ILE A 53 14.69 -13.68 1.48
C ILE A 53 13.83 -13.61 2.75
N ALA A 54 13.49 -14.76 3.35
CA ALA A 54 12.70 -14.81 4.58
C ALA A 54 13.42 -14.09 5.74
N HIS A 55 14.72 -14.35 5.91
CA HIS A 55 15.57 -13.66 6.89
C HIS A 55 15.67 -12.16 6.63
N LEU A 56 15.91 -11.77 5.37
CA LEU A 56 16.05 -10.38 4.94
C LEU A 56 14.76 -9.56 5.13
N LEU A 57 13.60 -10.15 4.81
CA LEU A 57 12.29 -9.50 4.96
C LEU A 57 11.67 -9.68 6.35
N MET A 58 12.39 -10.34 7.28
CA MET A 58 12.00 -10.59 8.67
C MET A 58 10.64 -11.32 8.81
N ILE A 59 10.43 -12.34 7.99
CA ILE A 59 9.20 -13.14 7.95
C ILE A 59 9.53 -14.63 7.76
N ASN A 60 8.58 -15.52 8.01
CA ASN A 60 8.82 -16.95 7.83
C ASN A 60 8.86 -17.38 6.34
N SER A 61 9.57 -18.46 6.05
CA SER A 61 9.70 -19.02 4.70
C SER A 61 8.36 -19.41 4.08
N ALA A 62 7.38 -19.83 4.88
CA ALA A 62 6.03 -20.15 4.41
C ALA A 62 5.33 -18.91 3.81
N THR A 63 5.54 -17.73 4.41
CA THR A 63 5.00 -16.46 3.91
C THR A 63 5.63 -16.10 2.56
N ILE A 64 6.93 -16.36 2.36
CA ILE A 64 7.57 -16.16 1.05
C ILE A 64 6.96 -17.08 -0.02
N SER A 65 6.69 -18.34 0.33
CA SER A 65 5.99 -19.27 -0.58
C SER A 65 4.60 -18.74 -0.96
N GLN A 66 3.84 -18.20 0.00
CA GLN A 66 2.53 -17.61 -0.26
C GLN A 66 2.59 -16.36 -1.14
N TYR A 67 3.60 -15.51 -0.97
CA TYR A 67 3.81 -14.35 -1.85
C TYR A 67 4.19 -14.75 -3.27
N THR A 68 5.16 -15.65 -3.40
CA THR A 68 5.65 -16.08 -4.72
C THR A 68 4.65 -16.93 -5.50
N SER A 69 3.70 -17.58 -4.83
CA SER A 69 2.54 -18.26 -5.45
C SER A 69 1.32 -17.36 -5.64
N SER A 70 1.42 -16.06 -5.36
CA SER A 70 0.33 -15.08 -5.45
C SER A 70 -0.91 -15.42 -4.61
N LYS A 71 -0.80 -16.29 -3.60
CA LYS A 71 -1.88 -16.58 -2.64
C LYS A 71 -2.08 -15.44 -1.63
N ARG A 72 -1.09 -14.56 -1.50
CA ARG A 72 -1.10 -13.39 -0.60
C ARG A 72 -0.48 -12.17 -1.31
N GLY A 73 -0.94 -10.97 -0.96
CA GLY A 73 -0.36 -9.71 -1.45
C GLY A 73 -0.74 -9.36 -2.89
N ASN A 74 -1.94 -9.76 -3.31
CA ASN A 74 -2.51 -9.54 -4.65
C ASN A 74 -3.89 -8.85 -4.60
N LYS A 75 -4.28 -8.29 -3.45
CA LYS A 75 -5.60 -7.64 -3.27
C LYS A 75 -5.69 -6.27 -3.92
N ILE A 76 -4.55 -5.66 -4.25
CA ILE A 76 -4.44 -4.37 -4.93
C ILE A 76 -3.41 -4.46 -6.04
N SER A 77 -3.49 -3.55 -7.00
CA SER A 77 -2.46 -3.30 -8.00
C SER A 77 -1.85 -1.91 -7.80
N PHE A 78 -0.54 -1.82 -8.02
CA PHE A 78 0.18 -0.56 -8.12
C PHE A 78 0.21 -0.12 -9.59
N ASN A 79 0.10 1.18 -9.84
CA ASN A 79 0.34 1.75 -11.17
C ASN A 79 1.79 1.55 -11.62
N GLU A 80 2.07 1.68 -12.91
CA GLU A 80 3.40 1.44 -13.48
C GLU A 80 4.48 2.32 -12.84
N PHE A 81 4.15 3.58 -12.55
CA PHE A 81 5.05 4.53 -11.91
C PHE A 81 5.50 4.05 -10.52
N THR A 82 4.56 3.59 -9.70
CA THR A 82 4.84 3.02 -8.37
C THR A 82 5.61 1.70 -8.48
N LEU A 83 5.28 0.85 -9.45
CA LEU A 83 6.00 -0.40 -9.67
C LEU A 83 7.48 -0.19 -10.02
N LYS A 84 7.79 0.83 -10.83
CA LYS A 84 9.19 1.20 -11.14
C LYS A 84 9.97 1.57 -9.88
N GLU A 85 9.36 2.37 -8.99
CA GLU A 85 9.97 2.73 -7.72
C GLU A 85 10.14 1.53 -6.78
N ILE A 86 9.16 0.63 -6.70
CA ILE A 86 9.26 -0.60 -5.90
C ILE A 86 10.40 -1.47 -6.41
N LYS A 87 10.54 -1.63 -7.73
CA LYS A 87 11.63 -2.42 -8.33
C LYS A 87 13.00 -1.81 -7.99
N LYS A 88 13.16 -0.50 -8.14
CA LYS A 88 14.37 0.23 -7.74
C LYS A 88 14.67 0.06 -6.24
N SER A 89 13.65 0.11 -5.39
CA SER A 89 13.82 -0.18 -3.97
C SER A 89 14.30 -1.60 -3.73
N ALA A 90 13.72 -2.60 -4.41
CA ALA A 90 14.14 -3.99 -4.24
C ALA A 90 15.62 -4.20 -4.59
N GLU A 91 16.16 -3.48 -5.57
CA GLU A 91 17.58 -3.50 -5.93
C GLU A 91 18.49 -2.99 -4.80
N ASN A 92 18.02 -1.97 -4.07
CA ASN A 92 18.74 -1.32 -2.96
C ASN A 92 18.59 -2.02 -1.59
N ILE A 93 17.85 -3.13 -1.54
CA ILE A 93 17.73 -3.94 -0.32
C ILE A 93 18.86 -4.97 -0.30
N HIS A 94 19.71 -4.87 0.72
CA HIS A 94 20.88 -5.75 0.93
C HIS A 94 20.91 -6.35 2.35
N ASP A 95 20.24 -5.70 3.30
CA ASP A 95 20.15 -6.08 4.72
C ASP A 95 18.80 -5.62 5.31
N GLN A 96 18.56 -5.93 6.59
CA GLN A 96 17.29 -5.59 7.25
C GLN A 96 17.09 -4.07 7.43
N ILE A 97 18.17 -3.29 7.55
CA ILE A 97 18.08 -1.83 7.71
C ILE A 97 17.71 -1.17 6.39
N SER A 98 18.35 -1.57 5.29
CA SER A 98 17.99 -1.13 3.93
C SER A 98 16.58 -1.58 3.56
N TYR A 99 16.12 -2.78 3.96
CA TYR A 99 14.72 -3.18 3.81
C TYR A 99 13.75 -2.23 4.53
N ILE A 100 14.01 -1.89 5.79
CA ILE A 100 13.17 -0.94 6.54
C ILE A 100 13.18 0.43 5.84
N ARG A 101 14.36 0.95 5.49
CA ARG A 101 14.53 2.24 4.81
C ARG A 101 13.77 2.29 3.49
N GLU A 102 13.94 1.29 2.63
CA GLU A 102 13.29 1.23 1.32
C GLU A 102 11.77 1.04 1.45
N THR A 103 11.31 0.29 2.45
CA THR A 103 9.88 0.20 2.76
C THR A 103 9.30 1.57 3.12
N GLN A 104 9.95 2.33 4.02
CA GLN A 104 9.49 3.67 4.38
C GLN A 104 9.54 4.65 3.21
N ARG A 105 10.58 4.56 2.36
CA ARG A 105 10.71 5.35 1.13
C ARG A 105 9.53 5.14 0.20
N ILE A 106 9.14 3.89 -0.04
CA ILE A 106 8.00 3.54 -0.89
C ILE A 106 6.67 4.00 -0.28
N LEU A 107 6.45 3.80 1.02
CA LEU A 107 5.23 4.29 1.69
C LEU A 107 5.10 5.81 1.57
N LYS A 108 6.18 6.55 1.81
CA LYS A 108 6.22 8.00 1.63
C LYS A 108 5.95 8.40 0.18
N PHE A 109 6.54 7.70 -0.78
CA PHE A 109 6.30 7.94 -2.20
C PHE A 109 4.83 7.70 -2.59
N ILE A 110 4.22 6.62 -2.12
CA ILE A 110 2.81 6.29 -2.39
C ILE A 110 1.88 7.38 -1.84
N ARG A 111 2.21 7.94 -0.66
CA ARG A 111 1.49 9.08 -0.09
C ARG A 111 1.69 10.37 -0.89
N ILE A 112 2.92 10.74 -1.23
CA ILE A 112 3.22 12.04 -1.88
C ILE A 112 2.76 12.07 -3.33
N SER A 113 2.82 10.93 -4.04
CA SER A 113 2.43 10.84 -5.46
C SER A 113 0.92 10.77 -5.70
N GLY A 114 0.10 10.61 -4.65
CA GLY A 114 -1.33 10.36 -4.81
C GLY A 114 -1.72 8.93 -5.16
N SER A 115 -0.73 8.04 -5.33
CA SER A 115 -0.99 6.62 -5.62
C SER A 115 -1.83 5.95 -4.52
N ILE A 116 -1.78 6.44 -3.28
CA ILE A 116 -2.66 5.97 -2.20
C ILE A 116 -4.15 6.15 -2.52
N CYS A 117 -4.54 7.21 -3.24
CA CYS A 117 -5.92 7.46 -3.61
C CYS A 117 -6.41 6.48 -4.68
N GLU A 118 -5.57 6.11 -5.63
CA GLU A 118 -5.88 5.07 -6.62
C GLU A 118 -6.10 3.72 -5.93
N ILE A 119 -5.22 3.37 -4.98
CA ILE A 119 -5.33 2.15 -4.18
C ILE A 119 -6.59 2.18 -3.31
N HIS A 120 -6.90 3.32 -2.69
CA HIS A 120 -8.08 3.50 -1.83
C HIS A 120 -9.38 3.13 -2.57
N ARG A 121 -9.53 3.60 -3.82
CA ARG A 121 -10.71 3.31 -4.66
C ARG A 121 -10.82 1.83 -5.06
N GLN A 122 -9.73 1.06 -5.02
CA GLN A 122 -9.78 -0.38 -5.28
C GLN A 122 -10.45 -1.14 -4.12
N VAL A 123 -10.24 -0.71 -2.87
CA VAL A 123 -10.53 -1.52 -1.67
C VAL A 123 -11.56 -0.93 -0.72
N SER A 124 -12.00 0.31 -0.94
CA SER A 124 -12.93 1.00 -0.04
C SER A 124 -14.06 1.72 -0.79
N LEU A 125 -15.15 2.02 -0.07
CA LEU A 125 -16.16 2.97 -0.53
C LEU A 125 -15.70 4.39 -0.19
N VAL A 126 -15.34 5.15 -1.23
CA VAL A 126 -14.86 6.52 -1.11
C VAL A 126 -16.00 7.49 -1.45
N PRO A 127 -16.32 8.49 -0.60
CA PRO A 127 -17.38 9.45 -0.88
C PRO A 127 -17.05 10.34 -2.09
N GLU A 128 -18.10 10.88 -2.73
CA GLU A 128 -17.98 11.92 -3.74
C GLU A 128 -17.27 13.16 -3.16
N GLY A 129 -16.42 13.82 -3.96
CA GLY A 129 -15.61 14.96 -3.51
C GLY A 129 -14.39 14.61 -2.65
N CYS A 130 -14.08 13.31 -2.46
CA CYS A 130 -12.82 12.90 -1.85
C CYS A 130 -11.63 13.16 -2.80
N GLU A 131 -11.07 14.36 -2.64
CA GLU A 131 -9.98 14.89 -3.43
C GLU A 131 -8.86 15.40 -2.53
N GLN A 132 -7.67 15.52 -3.12
CA GLN A 132 -6.53 16.16 -2.48
C GLN A 132 -6.48 17.62 -2.92
N PRO A 133 -6.07 18.56 -2.05
CA PRO A 133 -5.52 18.36 -0.69
C PRO A 133 -6.59 18.35 0.42
N VAL A 134 -7.88 18.44 0.10
CA VAL A 134 -8.99 18.67 1.06
C VAL A 134 -8.96 17.70 2.24
N THR A 135 -8.64 16.43 2.00
CA THR A 135 -8.67 15.36 2.99
C THR A 135 -7.36 15.16 3.77
N GLY A 136 -6.29 15.89 3.43
CA GLY A 136 -5.01 15.83 4.16
C GLY A 136 -4.31 14.47 4.19
N CYS A 137 -4.69 13.52 3.31
CA CYS A 137 -4.08 12.17 3.29
C CYS A 137 -2.64 12.19 2.77
N HIS A 138 -2.23 13.26 2.10
CA HIS A 138 -0.85 13.50 1.72
C HIS A 138 -0.12 14.19 2.86
N THR A 139 1.07 13.68 3.18
CA THR A 139 2.02 14.46 3.96
C THR A 139 2.57 15.54 3.02
N HIS A 140 1.89 16.70 2.94
CA HIS A 140 2.63 17.91 2.65
C HIS A 140 3.65 18.01 3.78
N ILE A 141 4.93 17.82 3.44
CA ILE A 141 5.99 18.38 4.28
C ILE A 141 5.52 19.80 4.51
N LEU A 142 5.20 20.15 5.75
CA LEU A 142 5.00 21.53 6.14
C LEU A 142 6.24 22.24 5.60
N LYS A 143 6.11 22.92 4.46
CA LYS A 143 7.04 23.96 4.06
C LYS A 143 6.75 25.11 5.01
N GLU A 144 7.04 24.89 6.30
CA GLU A 144 7.30 25.99 7.20
C GLU A 144 8.58 26.59 6.69
N LYS A 145 8.35 27.73 6.06
CA LYS A 145 9.32 28.65 5.51
C LYS A 145 10.51 28.75 6.45
N THR A 146 11.69 28.69 5.86
CA THR A 146 12.84 29.50 6.26
C THR A 146 12.41 30.77 7.00
N ALA A 147 12.83 30.86 8.26
CA ALA A 147 13.04 32.10 9.00
C ALA A 147 14.42 31.99 9.64
#